data_AF-A0A0F9I5K3-F1
#
_entry.id   AF-A0A0F9I5K3-F1
#
_cell.length_a   1.000
_cell.length_b   1.000
_cell.length_c   1.000
_cell.angle_alpha   90.00
_cell.angle_beta   90.00
_cell.angle_gamma   90.00
#
_symmetry.space_group_name_H-M   'P 1'
#
loop_
_entity.id
_entity.type
_entity.pdbx_description
1 polymer ?
#
loop_
_entity_poly.entity_id
_entity_poly.type
_entity_poly.pdbx_seq_one_letter_code
_entity_poly.pdbx_strand_id
1 'polypeptide(L)'
;MDLITCIENMPESAGFFLNYKEINNFYSEINRNDIYFTWDTGHSWSCQDNIDKLWEKIHQRIKNIHLVENLENSPDIHPTLGTGVVDFQKIFDIVNNYDYRGALIMELHR
;
A
#
# COMPACT_ATOMS: atom_id res chain seq x y z
N MET A 1 17.53 8.33 18.34
CA MET A 1 16.92 8.23 17.01
C MET A 1 15.91 7.13 17.13
N ASP A 2 14.62 7.50 17.10
CA ASP A 2 13.56 6.53 17.30
C ASP A 2 13.33 5.81 15.98
N LEU A 3 13.44 4.48 16.00
CA LEU A 3 13.20 3.62 14.85
C LEU A 3 11.69 3.46 14.66
N ILE A 4 11.20 3.65 13.43
CA ILE A 4 9.80 3.43 13.06
C ILE A 4 9.73 2.13 12.27
N THR A 5 8.93 1.18 12.75
CA THR A 5 8.68 -0.08 12.05
C THR A 5 7.40 0.03 11.25
N CYS A 6 7.50 -0.20 9.95
CA CYS A 6 6.35 -0.29 9.05
C CYS A 6 6.24 -1.70 8.48
N ILE A 7 5.02 -2.23 8.39
CA ILE A 7 4.68 -3.47 7.70
C ILE A 7 3.96 -3.13 6.39
N GLU A 8 4.27 -3.85 5.32
CA GLU A 8 3.78 -3.60 3.96
C GLU A 8 2.68 -4.58 3.56
N ASN A 9 1.65 -4.15 2.81
CA ASN A 9 0.72 -5.08 2.16
C ASN A 9 1.42 -5.88 1.08
N MET A 10 1.20 -7.19 1.02
CA MET A 10 1.95 -8.10 0.16
C MET A 10 1.22 -8.37 -1.16
N PRO A 11 1.92 -8.80 -2.23
CA PRO A 11 1.29 -9.19 -3.49
C PRO A 11 0.47 -10.48 -3.32
N GLU A 12 -0.46 -10.74 -4.24
CA GLU A 12 -1.35 -11.91 -4.22
C GLU A 12 -0.60 -13.23 -3.98
N SER A 13 0.58 -13.40 -4.59
CA SER A 13 1.41 -14.61 -4.48
C SER A 13 1.93 -14.89 -3.07
N ALA A 14 1.94 -13.91 -2.16
CA ALA A 14 2.37 -14.10 -0.79
C ALA A 14 1.35 -14.90 0.04
N GLY A 15 0.06 -14.81 -0.28
CA GLY A 15 -1.01 -15.53 0.42
C GLY A 15 -1.37 -15.02 1.83
N PHE A 16 -0.81 -13.89 2.28
CA PHE A 16 -1.17 -13.25 3.54
C PHE A 16 -0.99 -11.73 3.47
N PHE A 17 -1.80 -11.00 4.23
CA PHE A 17 -1.72 -9.54 4.37
C PHE A 17 -1.96 -8.80 3.05
N LEU A 18 -2.97 -9.29 2.32
CA LEU A 18 -3.22 -8.96 0.90
C LEU A 18 -4.12 -7.74 0.70
N ASN A 19 -5.10 -7.53 1.58
CA ASN A 19 -6.18 -6.55 1.37
C ASN A 19 -6.59 -5.86 2.67
N TYR A 20 -7.43 -4.82 2.55
CA TYR A 20 -7.84 -4.00 3.70
C TYR A 20 -8.46 -4.79 4.84
N LYS A 21 -9.13 -5.93 4.59
CA LYS A 21 -9.77 -6.72 5.64
C LYS A 21 -8.72 -7.41 6.50
N GLU A 22 -7.74 -8.06 5.87
CA GLU A 22 -6.64 -8.73 6.57
C GLU A 22 -5.78 -7.72 7.33
N ILE A 23 -5.47 -6.58 6.69
CA ILE A 23 -4.67 -5.51 7.29
C ILE A 23 -5.40 -4.90 8.49
N ASN A 24 -6.71 -4.63 8.36
CA ASN A 24 -7.52 -4.12 9.46
C ASN A 24 -7.64 -5.14 10.61
N ASN A 25 -7.82 -6.42 10.29
CA ASN A 25 -7.87 -7.48 11.31
C ASN A 25 -6.55 -7.56 12.08
N PHE A 26 -5.40 -7.57 11.39
CA PHE A 26 -4.08 -7.54 12.00
C PHE A 26 -3.92 -6.39 13.00
N TYR A 27 -4.27 -5.16 12.59
CA TYR A 27 -4.16 -4.01 13.48
C TYR A 27 -5.15 -4.03 14.66
N SER A 28 -6.29 -4.71 14.50
CA SER A 28 -7.23 -4.91 15.60
C SER A 28 -6.74 -5.91 16.64
N GLU A 29 -5.86 -6.84 16.24
CA GLU A 29 -5.40 -7.95 17.09
C GLU A 29 -4.04 -7.70 17.75
N ILE A 30 -3.12 -6.98 17.09
CA ILE A 30 -1.71 -6.91 17.50
C ILE A 30 -1.46 -6.18 18.83
N ASN A 31 -2.45 -5.46 19.38
CA ASN A 31 -2.36 -4.68 20.64
C ASN A 31 -1.07 -3.82 20.74
N ARG A 32 -0.66 -3.23 19.61
CA ARG A 32 0.55 -2.40 19.47
C ARG A 32 0.23 -1.14 18.68
N ASN A 33 0.72 0.00 19.17
CA ASN A 33 0.50 1.32 18.56
C ASN A 33 1.75 1.90 17.88
N ASP A 34 2.86 1.17 17.95
CA ASP A 34 4.18 1.53 17.40
C ASP A 34 4.53 0.73 16.14
N ILE A 35 3.56 -0.04 15.60
CA ILE A 35 3.64 -0.67 14.30
C ILE A 35 2.79 0.14 13.33
N TYR A 36 3.44 0.59 12.27
CA TYR A 36 2.88 1.43 11.21
C TYR A 36 2.79 0.65 9.91
N PHE A 37 2.21 1.27 8.89
CA PHE A 37 1.94 0.65 7.60
C PHE A 37 2.72 1.33 6.48
N THR A 38 3.32 0.50 5.63
CA THR A 38 3.79 0.89 4.29
C THR A 38 2.72 0.47 3.30
N TRP A 39 2.24 1.40 2.47
CA TRP A 39 1.28 1.05 1.43
C TRP A 39 1.97 0.89 0.08
N ASP A 40 1.92 -0.32 -0.48
CA ASP A 40 2.34 -0.59 -1.85
C ASP A 40 1.13 -0.55 -2.80
N THR A 41 1.21 0.34 -3.80
CA THR A 41 0.13 0.57 -4.76
C THR A 41 -0.04 -0.56 -5.77
N GLY A 42 1.06 -1.22 -6.15
CA GLY A 42 1.06 -2.34 -7.08
C GLY A 42 0.42 -3.57 -6.44
N HIS A 43 0.78 -3.88 -5.20
CA HIS A 43 0.20 -4.99 -4.46
C HIS A 43 -1.30 -4.83 -4.26
N SER A 44 -1.79 -3.63 -3.91
CA SER A 44 -3.24 -3.36 -3.83
C SER A 44 -3.97 -3.64 -5.14
N TRP A 45 -3.35 -3.31 -6.28
CA TRP A 45 -3.92 -3.67 -7.58
C TRP A 45 -3.92 -5.20 -7.79
N SER A 46 -2.80 -5.88 -7.51
CA SER A 46 -2.67 -7.34 -7.69
C SER A 46 -3.69 -8.13 -6.86
N CYS A 47 -4.02 -7.64 -5.66
CA CYS A 47 -4.99 -8.25 -4.77
C CYS A 47 -6.44 -7.77 -4.99
N GLN A 48 -6.69 -6.94 -6.01
CA GLN A 48 -7.99 -6.31 -6.27
C GLN A 48 -8.57 -5.63 -5.02
N ASP A 49 -7.71 -4.97 -4.24
CA ASP A 49 -8.10 -4.37 -2.97
C ASP A 49 -9.00 -3.14 -3.15
N ASN A 50 -9.83 -2.87 -2.15
CA ASN A 50 -10.62 -1.64 -2.10
C ASN A 50 -9.81 -0.55 -1.41
N ILE A 51 -9.04 0.21 -2.19
CA ILE A 51 -8.14 1.25 -1.67
C ILE A 51 -8.87 2.37 -0.91
N ASP A 52 -10.12 2.67 -1.26
CA ASP A 52 -10.91 3.67 -0.54
C ASP A 52 -11.23 3.18 0.88
N LYS A 53 -11.57 1.89 1.03
CA LYS A 53 -11.79 1.24 2.32
C LYS A 53 -10.51 1.04 3.11
N LEU A 54 -9.41 0.71 2.44
CA LEU A 54 -8.07 0.67 3.03
C LEU A 54 -7.79 2.00 3.73
N TRP A 55 -7.80 3.11 2.98
CA TRP A 55 -7.49 4.43 3.53
C TRP A 55 -8.49 4.89 4.59
N GLU A 56 -9.79 4.63 4.43
CA GLU A 56 -10.80 4.90 5.47
C GLU A 56 -10.39 4.29 6.82
N LYS A 57 -9.88 3.05 6.82
CA LYS A 57 -9.56 2.31 8.05
C LYS A 57 -8.16 2.56 8.58
N ILE A 58 -7.17 2.70 7.71
CA ILE A 58 -5.76 2.62 8.12
C ILE A 58 -4.93 3.88 7.89
N HIS A 59 -5.46 4.96 7.29
CA HIS A 59 -4.68 6.17 6.94
C HIS A 59 -3.81 6.71 8.08
N GLN A 60 -4.30 6.67 9.34
CA GLN A 60 -3.55 7.16 10.51
C GLN A 60 -2.28 6.37 10.80
N ARG A 61 -2.21 5.12 10.33
CA ARG A 61 -1.06 4.22 10.49
C ARG A 61 -0.11 4.26 9.30
N ILE A 62 -0.51 4.83 8.17
CA ILE A 62 0.34 4.91 6.98
C ILE A 62 1.48 5.90 7.27
N LYS A 63 2.72 5.42 7.16
CA LYS A 63 3.93 6.24 7.34
C LYS A 63 4.86 6.22 6.13
N ASN A 64 4.64 5.30 5.21
CA ASN A 64 5.39 5.19 3.98
C ASN A 64 4.47 4.72 2.85
N ILE A 65 4.72 5.16 1.62
CA ILE A 65 3.98 4.72 0.43
C ILE A 65 4.99 4.33 -0.63
N HIS A 66 4.87 3.12 -1.15
CA HIS A 66 5.59 2.65 -2.32
C HIS A 66 4.69 2.82 -3.55
N LEU A 67 5.15 3.65 -4.48
CA LEU A 67 4.57 3.81 -5.80
C LEU A 67 5.17 2.72 -6.68
N VAL A 68 4.37 1.69 -6.89
CA VAL A 68 4.67 0.52 -7.73
C VAL A 68 3.57 0.38 -8.77
N GLU A 69 3.99 0.18 -10.02
CA GLU A 69 3.10 -0.10 -11.14
C GLU A 69 2.92 -1.61 -11.31
N ASN A 70 1.87 -2.03 -12.01
CA ASN A 70 1.70 -3.41 -12.46
C ASN A 70 1.21 -3.46 -13.92
N LEU A 71 1.19 -4.65 -14.52
CA LEU A 71 0.54 -4.88 -15.83
C LEU A 71 -0.62 -5.85 -15.66
N GLU A 72 -1.58 -5.82 -16.61
CA GLU A 72 -2.63 -6.83 -16.67
C GLU A 72 -2.03 -8.25 -16.70
N ASN A 73 -2.49 -9.12 -15.79
CA ASN A 73 -2.09 -10.52 -15.69
C ASN A 73 -0.59 -10.77 -15.44
N SER A 74 0.15 -9.79 -14.91
CA SER A 74 1.55 -9.99 -14.51
C SER A 74 1.72 -9.60 -13.03
N PRO A 75 1.86 -10.58 -12.12
CA PRO A 75 2.01 -10.27 -10.72
C PRO A 75 3.42 -9.74 -10.46
N ASP A 76 3.48 -8.51 -9.94
CA ASP A 76 4.61 -7.98 -9.17
C ASP A 76 5.94 -7.88 -9.93
N ILE A 77 5.90 -7.47 -11.21
CA ILE A 77 7.10 -7.30 -12.04
C ILE A 77 7.65 -5.86 -12.08
N HIS A 78 6.95 -4.91 -11.45
CA HIS A 78 7.37 -3.51 -11.25
C HIS A 78 7.84 -2.81 -12.54
N PRO A 79 6.97 -2.68 -13.57
CA PRO A 79 7.31 -1.97 -14.79
C PRO A 79 7.47 -0.47 -14.52
N THR A 80 7.85 0.28 -15.55
CA THR A 80 7.95 1.75 -15.44
C THR A 80 6.61 2.37 -15.03
N LEU A 81 6.62 3.27 -14.05
CA LEU A 81 5.43 3.94 -13.56
C LEU A 81 4.64 4.63 -14.69
N GLY A 82 3.31 4.45 -14.69
CA GLY A 82 2.41 5.04 -15.67
C GLY A 82 2.34 4.29 -17.00
N THR A 83 2.96 3.11 -17.11
CA THR A 83 2.86 2.25 -18.30
C THR A 83 1.82 1.15 -18.16
N GLY A 84 1.17 1.06 -16.99
CA GLY A 84 0.33 -0.05 -16.63
C GLY A 84 -1.07 0.34 -16.18
N VAL A 85 -1.52 -0.32 -15.12
CA VAL A 85 -2.92 -0.42 -14.70
C VAL A 85 -3.20 0.28 -13.37
N VAL A 86 -2.16 0.70 -12.66
CA VAL A 86 -2.30 1.41 -11.39
C VAL A 86 -2.77 2.83 -11.66
N ASP A 87 -3.93 3.19 -11.11
CA ASP A 87 -4.49 4.54 -11.22
C ASP A 87 -3.79 5.51 -10.26
N PHE A 88 -2.64 6.02 -10.69
CA PHE A 88 -1.84 6.96 -9.91
C PHE A 88 -2.56 8.28 -9.63
N GLN A 89 -3.46 8.73 -10.52
CA GLN A 89 -4.23 9.95 -10.25
C GLN A 89 -5.14 9.72 -9.04
N LYS A 90 -5.88 8.61 -9.00
CA LYS A 90 -6.69 8.24 -7.83
C LYS A 90 -5.84 8.10 -6.56
N ILE A 91 -4.65 7.50 -6.66
CA ILE A 91 -3.72 7.39 -5.53
C ILE A 91 -3.34 8.77 -5.00
N PHE A 92 -2.91 9.69 -5.85
CA PHE A 92 -2.53 11.04 -5.43
C PHE A 92 -3.71 11.83 -4.86
N ASP A 93 -4.90 11.66 -5.42
CA ASP A 93 -6.13 12.28 -4.90
C ASP A 93 -6.44 11.77 -3.49
N ILE A 94 -6.36 10.45 -3.25
CA ILE A 94 -6.56 9.85 -1.92
C ILE A 94 -5.51 10.38 -0.94
N VAL A 95 -4.23 10.34 -1.31
CA VAL A 95 -3.11 10.82 -0.49
C VAL A 95 -3.33 12.27 -0.08
N ASN A 96 -3.77 13.12 -1.01
CA ASN A 96 -4.06 14.53 -0.73
C ASN A 96 -5.33 14.70 0.12
N ASN A 97 -6.40 13.93 -0.13
CA ASN A 97 -7.67 14.01 0.60
C ASN A 97 -7.52 13.63 2.09
N TYR A 98 -6.62 12.71 2.40
CA TYR A 98 -6.30 12.32 3.79
C TYR A 98 -5.15 13.13 4.41
N ASP A 99 -4.71 14.21 3.76
CA ASP A 99 -3.62 15.09 4.19
C ASP A 99 -2.33 14.33 4.54
N TYR A 100 -2.01 13.29 3.79
CA TYR A 100 -0.77 12.54 4.00
C TYR A 100 0.43 13.38 3.55
N ARG A 101 1.38 13.59 4.48
CA ARG A 101 2.60 14.40 4.27
C ARG A 101 3.89 13.58 4.38
N GLY A 102 3.79 12.25 4.41
CA GLY A 102 4.95 11.37 4.45
C GLY A 102 5.59 11.17 3.08
N ALA A 103 6.55 10.26 3.01
CA ALA A 103 7.29 9.99 1.78
C ALA A 103 6.47 9.12 0.81
N LEU A 104 6.53 9.47 -0.47
CA LEU A 104 6.16 8.61 -1.58
C LEU A 104 7.45 8.14 -2.25
N ILE A 105 7.68 6.83 -2.23
CA ILE A 105 8.90 6.20 -2.72
C ILE A 105 8.59 5.51 -4.04
N MET A 106 9.34 5.81 -5.09
CA MET A 106 9.27 5.03 -6.32
C MET A 106 10.06 3.74 -6.10
N GLU A 107 9.38 2.60 -6.15
CA GLU A 107 10.01 1.29 -6.11
C GLU A 107 9.95 0.68 -7.51
N LEU A 108 11.11 0.31 -8.03
CA LEU A 108 11.33 -0.04 -9.43
C LEU A 108 12.22 -1.28 -9.52
N HIS A 109 11.90 -2.19 -10.43
CA HIS A 109 12.77 -3.31 -10.77
C HIS A 109 13.61 -2.99 -12.03
N ARG A 110 14.78 -3.62 -12.13
CA ARG A 110 15.73 -3.41 -13.25
C ARG A 110 15.49 -4.37 -14.40
#